data_AF-A0A6C0Y737-F1
#
_entry.id   AF-A0A6C0Y737-F1
#
_cell.length_a   1.000
_cell.length_b   1.000
_cell.length_c   1.000
_cell.angle_alpha   90.00
_cell.angle_beta   90.00
_cell.angle_gamma   90.00
#
_symmetry.space_group_name_H-M   'P 1'
#
loop_
_entity.id
_entity.type
_entity.pdbx_description
1 polymer ?
#
loop_
_entity_poly.entity_id
_entity_poly.type
_entity_poly.pdbx_seq_one_letter_code
_entity_poly.pdbx_strand_id
1 'polypeptide(L)'
;MNELVLMSNHDIQLASIEQLKAELSKSLKITSDYLVYMSIIWNELNKRGVDLSELKSGLFAYIPLIATNQLDARLVVEFAGNKTLLSALSRLPMDKQAEVAETKKLPFVTYDEHQKVIETTLDLTKAKASQIYQVLGGEHGFRDVNQQHLYLKTKAKSKRKPKIISRTTLRNVEFDENKEYMLVGSNNRVKIETLIAALGELYEIDLFEVMSRYSKKISEKQIKNLPD
;
A
#
# COMPACT_ATOMS: atom_id res chain seq x y z
N MET A 1 38.02 0.81 22.34
CA MET A 1 37.17 1.99 22.08
C MET A 1 38.10 3.17 21.94
N ASN A 2 38.05 3.90 20.83
CA ASN A 2 38.83 5.13 20.68
C ASN A 2 38.20 6.22 21.55
N GLU A 3 39.00 6.84 22.39
CA GLU A 3 38.57 7.98 23.19
C GLU A 3 38.26 9.16 22.26
N LEU A 4 37.08 9.74 22.38
CA LEU A 4 36.67 10.90 21.58
C LEU A 4 37.43 12.13 22.10
N VAL A 5 38.60 12.41 21.54
CA VAL A 5 39.28 13.68 21.76
C VAL A 5 38.53 14.77 21.00
N LEU A 6 37.81 15.62 21.73
CA LEU A 6 37.01 16.71 21.19
C LEU A 6 37.90 17.91 20.86
N MET A 7 37.69 18.50 19.68
CA MET A 7 38.25 19.82 19.37
C MET A 7 37.65 20.87 20.29
N SER A 8 38.48 21.83 20.75
CA SER A 8 37.94 22.96 21.50
C SER A 8 37.12 23.88 20.58
N ASN A 9 36.25 24.72 21.15
CA ASN A 9 35.51 25.71 20.38
C ASN A 9 36.43 26.65 19.58
N HIS A 10 37.61 26.97 20.12
CA HIS A 10 38.59 27.78 19.41
C HIS A 10 39.19 27.04 18.21
N ASP A 11 39.55 25.77 18.39
CA ASP A 11 40.10 24.93 17.32
C ASP A 11 39.07 24.74 16.19
N ILE A 12 37.79 24.57 16.53
CA ILE A 12 36.70 24.44 15.55
C ILE A 12 36.59 25.70 14.67
N GLN A 13 36.75 26.89 15.26
CA GLN A 13 36.67 28.16 14.52
C GLN A 13 37.86 28.38 13.58
N LEU A 14 39.04 27.85 13.94
CA LEU A 14 40.25 27.97 13.13
C LEU A 14 40.44 26.83 12.12
N ALA A 15 39.71 25.73 12.29
CA ALA A 15 39.80 24.57 11.41
C ALA A 15 39.27 24.87 10.01
N SER A 16 39.93 24.27 9.03
CA SER A 16 39.44 24.24 7.65
C SER A 16 38.16 23.41 7.51
N ILE A 17 37.39 23.67 6.45
CA ILE A 17 36.18 22.91 6.11
C ILE A 17 36.45 21.41 6.02
N GLU A 18 37.57 21.00 5.42
CA GLU A 18 37.91 19.59 5.29
C GLU A 18 38.27 18.94 6.64
N GLN A 19 38.94 19.67 7.54
CA GLN A 19 39.17 19.20 8.91
C GLN A 19 37.86 19.04 9.68
N LEU A 20 36.93 20.00 9.56
CA LEU A 20 35.62 19.91 10.19
C LEU A 20 34.78 18.74 9.65
N LYS A 21 34.79 18.50 8.33
CA LYS A 21 34.14 17.32 7.73
C LYS A 21 34.74 16.02 8.22
N ALA A 22 36.07 15.95 8.35
CA ALA A 22 36.77 14.77 8.85
C ALA A 22 36.42 14.50 10.32
N GLU A 23 36.44 15.54 11.17
CA GLU A 23 36.09 15.39 12.59
C GLU A 23 34.60 15.04 12.78
N LEU A 24 33.72 15.61 11.96
CA LEU A 24 32.30 15.24 11.95
C LEU A 24 32.11 13.77 11.55
N SER A 25 32.79 13.31 10.50
CA SER A 25 32.72 11.91 10.04
C SER A 25 33.26 10.94 11.10
N LYS A 26 34.36 11.30 11.77
CA LYS A 26 34.93 10.56 12.89
C LYS A 26 33.94 10.49 14.07
N SER A 27 33.29 11.60 14.40
CA SER A 27 32.29 11.66 15.46
C SER A 27 31.06 10.77 15.17
N LEU A 28 30.61 10.73 13.91
CA LEU A 28 29.53 9.83 13.48
C LEU A 28 29.92 8.35 13.60
N LYS A 29 31.15 7.99 13.21
CA LYS A 29 31.67 6.62 13.38
C LYS A 29 31.72 6.22 14.85
N ILE A 30 32.23 7.10 15.71
CA ILE A 30 32.25 6.86 17.15
C ILE A 30 30.83 6.69 17.69
N THR A 31 29.87 7.48 17.20
CA THR A 31 28.45 7.32 17.57
C THR A 31 27.91 5.94 17.21
N SER A 32 28.21 5.41 16.02
CA SER A 32 27.80 4.03 15.68
C SER A 32 28.45 2.98 16.58
N ASP A 33 29.73 3.14 16.93
CA ASP A 33 30.42 2.23 17.86
C ASP A 33 29.80 2.28 19.26
N TYR A 34 29.39 3.46 19.72
CA TYR A 34 28.67 3.62 20.99
C TYR A 34 27.28 2.98 20.96
N LEU A 35 26.55 3.03 19.84
CA LEU A 35 25.27 2.32 19.71
C LEU A 35 25.47 0.79 19.80
N VAL A 36 26.54 0.26 19.21
CA VAL A 36 26.91 -1.16 19.36
C VAL A 36 27.21 -1.48 20.82
N TYR A 37 28.03 -0.66 21.49
CA TYR A 37 28.33 -0.82 22.91
C TYR A 37 27.06 -0.81 23.79
N MET A 38 26.16 0.15 23.56
CA MET A 38 24.86 0.21 24.24
C MET A 38 24.00 -1.02 23.98
N SER A 39 24.06 -1.60 22.77
CA SER A 39 23.33 -2.83 22.44
C SER A 39 23.84 -4.06 23.21
N ILE A 40 25.14 -4.12 23.52
CA ILE A 40 25.73 -5.17 24.35
C ILE A 40 25.22 -5.04 25.79
N ILE A 41 25.22 -3.83 26.34
CA ILE A 41 24.67 -3.55 27.68
C ILE A 41 23.17 -3.90 27.71
N TRP A 42 22.42 -3.46 26.70
CA TRP A 42 21.00 -3.77 26.56
C TRP A 42 20.75 -5.28 26.63
N ASN A 43 21.50 -6.07 25.86
CA ASN A 43 21.37 -7.52 25.84
C ASN A 43 21.62 -8.12 27.23
N GLU A 44 22.64 -7.65 27.94
CA GLU A 44 22.97 -8.09 29.29
C GLU A 44 21.87 -7.74 30.31
N LEU A 45 21.34 -6.51 30.26
CA LEU A 45 20.23 -6.09 31.12
C LEU A 45 18.96 -6.91 30.85
N ASN A 46 18.64 -7.15 29.57
CA ASN A 46 17.51 -8.01 29.18
C ASN A 46 17.68 -9.44 29.70
N LYS A 47 18.88 -10.03 29.60
CA LYS A 47 19.18 -11.36 30.15
C LYS A 47 18.98 -11.44 31.66
N ARG A 48 19.21 -10.34 32.37
CA ARG A 48 18.99 -10.20 33.82
C ARG A 48 17.52 -9.95 34.19
N GLY A 49 16.62 -9.88 33.21
CA GLY A 49 15.19 -9.68 33.45
C GLY A 49 14.80 -8.24 33.80
N VAL A 50 15.65 -7.26 33.51
CA VAL A 50 15.32 -5.84 33.72
C VAL A 50 14.33 -5.38 32.65
N ASP A 51 13.25 -4.72 33.05
CA ASP A 51 12.35 -4.06 32.10
C ASP A 51 12.98 -2.78 31.56
N LEU A 52 13.12 -2.71 30.23
CA LEU A 52 13.73 -1.59 29.51
C LEU A 52 12.71 -0.87 28.60
N SER A 53 11.42 -1.13 28.79
CA SER A 53 10.38 -0.65 27.88
C SER A 53 10.32 0.87 27.78
N GLU A 54 10.59 1.59 28.87
CA GLU A 54 10.63 3.05 28.91
C GLU A 54 11.76 3.65 28.05
N LEU A 55 12.83 2.89 27.81
CA LEU A 55 13.97 3.34 27.03
C LEU A 55 13.74 3.24 25.51
N LYS A 56 12.66 2.59 25.03
CA LYS A 56 12.42 2.31 23.60
C LYS A 56 11.88 3.53 22.82
N SER A 57 12.54 4.68 22.92
CA SER A 57 12.18 5.90 22.21
C SER A 57 13.38 6.52 21.47
N GLY A 58 13.12 7.40 20.51
CA GLY A 58 14.18 8.06 19.73
C GLY A 58 15.12 7.06 19.02
N LEU A 59 16.43 7.26 19.16
CA LEU A 59 17.45 6.34 18.66
C LEU A 59 17.49 5.02 19.43
N PHE A 60 17.13 5.03 20.72
CA PHE A 60 17.12 3.82 21.55
C PHE A 60 16.09 2.78 21.10
N ALA A 61 15.06 3.19 20.36
CA ALA A 61 14.12 2.26 19.73
C ALA A 61 14.80 1.23 18.80
N TYR A 62 16.00 1.53 18.29
CA TYR A 62 16.76 0.63 17.40
C TYR A 62 17.80 -0.22 18.14
N ILE A 63 18.12 0.10 19.39
CA ILE A 63 19.10 -0.65 20.20
C ILE A 63 18.76 -2.15 20.31
N PRO A 64 17.49 -2.56 20.54
CA PRO A 64 17.13 -3.98 20.53
C PRO A 64 17.47 -4.68 19.22
N LEU A 65 17.26 -4.01 18.08
CA LEU A 65 17.51 -4.59 16.76
C LEU A 65 19.02 -4.78 16.53
N ILE A 66 19.83 -3.80 16.95
CA ILE A 66 21.30 -3.91 16.91
C ILE A 66 21.76 -5.05 17.82
N ALA A 67 21.21 -5.16 19.03
CA ALA A 67 21.56 -6.19 20.01
C ALA A 67 21.29 -7.62 19.48
N THR A 68 20.24 -7.77 18.66
CA THR A 68 19.88 -9.04 18.01
C THR A 68 20.52 -9.26 16.64
N ASN A 69 21.47 -8.42 16.24
CA ASN A 69 22.12 -8.47 14.92
C ASN A 69 21.14 -8.41 13.74
N GLN A 70 20.05 -7.66 13.91
CA GLN A 70 19.04 -7.42 12.88
C GLN A 70 19.24 -6.09 12.15
N LEU A 71 19.96 -5.14 12.75
CA LEU A 71 20.18 -3.83 12.17
C LEU A 71 21.61 -3.35 12.42
N ASP A 72 22.29 -2.91 11.37
CA ASP A 72 23.62 -2.29 11.47
C ASP A 72 23.51 -0.88 12.07
N ALA A 73 24.31 -0.61 13.11
CA ALA A 73 24.32 0.67 13.82
C ALA A 73 24.69 1.86 12.92
N ARG A 74 25.52 1.65 11.88
CA ARG A 74 25.90 2.69 10.92
C ARG A 74 24.68 3.19 10.14
N LEU A 75 23.76 2.28 9.79
CA LEU A 75 22.53 2.64 9.10
C LEU A 75 21.60 3.48 9.99
N VAL A 76 21.58 3.22 11.29
CA VAL A 76 20.78 4.01 12.25
C VAL A 76 21.28 5.45 12.32
N VAL A 77 22.61 5.65 12.35
CA VAL A 77 23.21 6.99 12.34
C VAL A 77 22.94 7.70 11.01
N GLU A 78 23.14 7.01 9.89
CA GLU A 78 22.98 7.60 8.55
C GLU A 78 21.53 7.97 8.21
N PHE A 79 20.57 7.11 8.57
CA PHE A 79 19.17 7.25 8.19
C PHE A 79 18.25 7.58 9.37
N ALA A 80 18.81 8.22 10.41
CA ALA A 80 18.06 8.65 11.58
C ALA A 80 16.80 9.44 11.18
N GLY A 81 15.66 9.09 11.77
CA GLY A 81 14.35 9.70 11.45
C GLY A 81 13.60 9.05 10.28
N ASN A 82 14.27 8.30 9.39
CA ASN A 82 13.59 7.56 8.33
C ASN A 82 13.17 6.16 8.79
N LYS A 83 12.12 6.12 9.63
CA LYS A 83 11.59 4.87 10.21
C LYS A 83 11.24 3.81 9.16
N THR A 84 10.68 4.23 8.02
CA THR A 84 10.31 3.33 6.93
C THR A 84 11.53 2.65 6.33
N LEU A 85 12.59 3.42 6.06
CA LEU A 85 13.83 2.88 5.52
C LEU A 85 14.53 1.96 6.52
N LEU A 86 14.68 2.39 7.77
CA LEU A 86 15.32 1.58 8.81
C LEU A 86 14.57 0.27 9.07
N SER A 87 13.23 0.31 9.09
CA SER A 87 12.41 -0.89 9.21
C SER A 87 12.60 -1.83 8.01
N ALA A 88 12.71 -1.29 6.80
CA ALA A 88 12.94 -2.09 5.60
C ALA A 88 14.37 -2.69 5.59
N LEU A 89 15.38 -1.91 5.98
CA LEU A 89 16.78 -2.35 6.06
C LEU A 89 16.98 -3.44 7.11
N SER A 90 16.25 -3.40 8.23
CA SER A 90 16.34 -4.43 9.29
C SER A 90 15.94 -5.85 8.83
N ARG A 91 15.33 -5.97 7.64
CA ARG A 91 14.96 -7.26 7.05
C ARG A 91 16.02 -7.81 6.12
N LEU A 92 17.01 -7.00 5.75
CA LEU A 92 18.11 -7.42 4.90
C LEU A 92 19.12 -8.28 5.68
N PRO A 93 19.81 -9.23 5.02
CA PRO A 93 20.99 -9.86 5.59
C PRO A 93 22.05 -8.83 6.00
N MET A 94 22.77 -9.09 7.10
CA MET A 94 23.76 -8.16 7.64
C MET A 94 24.86 -7.80 6.64
N ASP A 95 25.29 -8.73 5.78
CA ASP A 95 26.29 -8.46 4.74
C ASP A 95 25.80 -7.39 3.74
N LYS A 96 24.50 -7.44 3.40
CA LYS A 96 23.87 -6.45 2.53
C LYS A 96 23.67 -5.12 3.25
N GLN A 97 23.35 -5.14 4.54
CA GLN A 97 23.30 -3.94 5.34
C GLN A 97 24.65 -3.23 5.40
N ALA A 98 25.75 -3.98 5.54
CA ALA A 98 27.11 -3.44 5.52
C ALA A 98 27.46 -2.81 4.16
N GLU A 99 27.12 -3.47 3.05
CA GLU A 99 27.29 -2.90 1.70
C GLU A 99 26.52 -1.58 1.53
N VAL A 100 25.28 -1.53 2.04
CA VAL A 100 24.44 -0.33 2.00
C VAL A 100 24.97 0.78 2.91
N ALA A 101 25.54 0.44 4.07
CA ALA A 101 26.11 1.44 4.98
C ALA A 101 27.29 2.19 4.34
N GLU A 102 28.09 1.49 3.53
CA GLU A 102 29.22 2.09 2.82
C GLU A 102 28.78 2.87 1.57
N THR A 103 27.93 2.27 0.74
CA THR A 103 27.60 2.82 -0.59
C THR A 103 26.41 3.78 -0.57
N LYS A 104 25.53 3.65 0.43
CA LYS A 104 24.24 4.36 0.58
C LYS A 104 23.31 4.18 -0.62
N LYS A 105 23.56 3.14 -1.41
CA LYS A 105 22.99 2.95 -2.75
C LYS A 105 22.48 1.54 -2.92
N LEU A 106 21.42 1.39 -3.72
CA LEU A 106 20.88 0.09 -4.09
C LEU A 106 20.56 0.01 -5.59
N PRO A 107 20.65 -1.17 -6.21
CA PRO A 107 20.17 -1.40 -7.57
C PRO A 107 18.68 -1.06 -7.70
N PHE A 108 18.32 -0.31 -8.73
CA PHE A 108 16.96 0.20 -8.91
C PHE A 108 16.52 0.17 -10.37
N VAL A 109 15.31 -0.32 -10.59
CA VAL A 109 14.72 -0.43 -11.92
C VAL A 109 13.69 0.67 -12.16
N THR A 110 13.78 1.35 -13.29
CA THR A 110 12.77 2.33 -13.74
C THR A 110 12.38 2.09 -15.20
N TYR A 111 11.35 2.78 -15.67
CA TYR A 111 11.03 2.85 -17.10
C TYR A 111 11.52 4.18 -17.68
N ASP A 112 11.96 4.14 -18.94
CA ASP A 112 12.21 5.34 -19.75
C ASP A 112 10.93 5.91 -20.37
N GLU A 113 11.06 6.99 -21.14
CA GLU A 113 9.95 7.63 -21.86
C GLU A 113 9.27 6.68 -22.89
N HIS A 114 10.00 5.67 -23.36
CA HIS A 114 9.54 4.64 -24.30
C HIS A 114 9.06 3.35 -23.60
N GLN A 115 8.87 3.37 -22.28
CA GLN A 115 8.48 2.20 -21.46
C GLN A 115 9.48 1.03 -21.48
N LYS A 116 10.72 1.27 -21.87
CA LYS A 116 11.81 0.29 -21.72
C LYS A 116 12.36 0.32 -20.30
N VAL A 117 12.77 -0.85 -19.83
CA VAL A 117 13.37 -1.03 -18.51
C VAL A 117 14.78 -0.42 -18.53
N ILE A 118 15.07 0.45 -17.57
CA ILE A 118 16.43 0.90 -17.29
C ILE A 118 16.82 0.48 -15.88
N GLU A 119 17.99 -0.13 -15.77
CA GLU A 119 18.68 -0.36 -14.51
C GLU A 119 19.49 0.88 -14.13
N THR A 120 19.30 1.34 -12.90
CA THR A 120 19.90 2.53 -12.33
C THR A 120 20.29 2.26 -10.89
N THR A 121 20.81 3.27 -10.21
CA THR A 121 21.15 3.19 -8.79
C THR A 121 20.28 4.17 -7.99
N LEU A 122 19.61 3.66 -6.96
CA LEU A 122 18.85 4.47 -6.02
C LEU A 122 19.76 4.94 -4.90
N ASP A 123 19.89 6.27 -4.76
CA ASP A 123 20.47 6.91 -3.59
C ASP A 123 19.45 6.92 -2.44
N LEU A 124 19.77 6.21 -1.36
CA LEU A 124 18.87 6.04 -0.22
C LEU A 124 18.69 7.32 0.60
N THR A 125 19.64 8.26 0.54
CA THR A 125 19.53 9.55 1.25
C THR A 125 18.39 10.41 0.69
N LYS A 126 18.01 10.19 -0.58
CA LYS A 126 16.98 10.92 -1.31
C LYS A 126 15.81 10.04 -1.74
N ALA A 127 15.79 8.77 -1.31
CA ALA A 127 14.81 7.81 -1.76
C ALA A 127 13.41 8.12 -1.23
N LYS A 128 12.42 8.11 -2.12
CA LYS A 128 11.00 8.21 -1.74
C LYS A 128 10.50 6.86 -1.23
N ALA A 129 9.49 6.88 -0.37
CA ALA A 129 8.87 5.66 0.18
C ALA A 129 8.46 4.66 -0.91
N SER A 130 7.93 5.11 -2.05
CA SER A 130 7.57 4.22 -3.17
C SER A 130 8.76 3.47 -3.78
N GLN A 131 9.93 4.10 -3.82
CA GLN A 131 11.17 3.51 -4.33
C GLN A 131 11.72 2.52 -3.29
N ILE A 132 11.70 2.89 -2.01
CA ILE A 132 12.03 2.01 -0.89
C ILE A 132 11.18 0.75 -0.95
N TYR A 133 9.85 0.88 -1.08
CA TYR A 133 8.96 -0.28 -1.16
C TYR A 133 9.18 -1.13 -2.41
N GLN A 134 9.67 -0.56 -3.52
CA GLN A 134 9.98 -1.32 -4.73
C GLN A 134 11.22 -2.19 -4.53
N VAL A 135 12.28 -1.64 -3.93
CA VAL A 135 13.55 -2.34 -3.72
C VAL A 135 13.50 -3.23 -2.48
N LEU A 136 13.00 -2.72 -1.35
CA LEU A 136 13.06 -3.38 -0.04
C LEU A 136 11.73 -4.03 0.39
N GLY A 137 10.80 -4.22 -0.55
CA GLY A 137 9.50 -4.85 -0.27
C GLY A 137 9.43 -6.33 -0.62
N GLY A 138 10.55 -6.96 -1.00
CA GLY A 138 10.60 -8.34 -1.48
C GLY A 138 10.41 -9.39 -0.39
N GLU A 139 10.29 -10.63 -0.83
CA GLU A 139 10.39 -11.80 0.05
C GLU A 139 11.81 -11.82 0.61
N HIS A 140 11.97 -11.74 1.93
CA HIS A 140 13.24 -11.44 2.64
C HIS A 140 13.73 -9.99 2.59
N GLY A 141 12.85 -9.02 2.32
CA GLY A 141 13.17 -7.60 2.46
C GLY A 141 14.02 -7.01 1.33
N PHE A 142 14.30 -7.77 0.27
CA PHE A 142 14.99 -7.27 -0.94
C PHE A 142 14.32 -7.81 -2.21
N ARG A 143 14.21 -6.96 -3.23
CA ARG A 143 13.86 -7.34 -4.60
C ARG A 143 15.06 -7.14 -5.48
N ASP A 144 15.54 -8.22 -6.09
CA ASP A 144 16.49 -8.13 -7.18
C ASP A 144 15.89 -7.41 -8.40
N VAL A 145 16.72 -7.14 -9.40
CA VAL A 145 16.33 -6.44 -10.62
C VAL A 145 15.12 -7.10 -11.31
N ASN A 146 15.10 -8.43 -11.41
CA ASN A 146 14.03 -9.17 -12.07
C ASN A 146 12.71 -9.08 -11.27
N GLN A 147 12.80 -9.21 -9.95
CA GLN A 147 11.67 -9.08 -9.04
C GLN A 147 11.12 -7.65 -9.03
N GLN A 148 11.97 -6.63 -9.14
CA GLN A 148 11.55 -5.23 -9.29
C GLN A 148 10.80 -5.02 -10.61
N HIS A 149 11.29 -5.58 -11.72
CA HIS A 149 10.60 -5.52 -13.01
C HIS A 149 9.22 -6.20 -12.96
N LEU A 150 9.13 -7.37 -12.32
CA LEU A 150 7.85 -8.06 -12.14
C LEU A 150 6.88 -7.25 -11.27
N TYR A 151 7.38 -6.63 -10.19
CA TYR A 151 6.59 -5.73 -9.36
C TYR A 151 6.05 -4.53 -10.15
N LEU A 152 6.87 -3.92 -11.00
CA LEU A 152 6.45 -2.82 -11.85
C LEU A 152 5.37 -3.24 -12.88
N LYS A 153 5.56 -4.39 -13.54
CA LYS A 153 4.57 -4.97 -14.47
C LYS A 153 3.23 -5.25 -13.80
N THR A 154 3.24 -5.87 -12.62
CA THR A 154 2.01 -6.22 -11.88
C THR A 154 1.29 -4.96 -11.39
N LYS A 155 2.04 -3.95 -10.92
CA LYS A 155 1.49 -2.65 -10.52
C LYS A 155 0.84 -1.90 -11.68
N ALA A 156 1.43 -1.95 -12.87
CA ALA A 156 0.84 -1.35 -14.08
C ALA A 156 -0.48 -2.06 -14.49
N LYS A 157 -0.55 -3.39 -14.36
CA LYS A 157 -1.79 -4.15 -14.59
C LYS A 157 -2.88 -3.82 -13.55
N SER A 158 -2.53 -3.70 -12.27
CA SER A 158 -3.46 -3.41 -11.18
C SER A 158 -4.11 -2.02 -11.26
N LYS A 159 -3.42 -1.02 -11.82
CA LYS A 159 -4.02 0.30 -12.10
C LYS A 159 -5.18 0.24 -13.09
N ARG A 160 -5.30 -0.83 -13.89
CA ARG A 160 -6.46 -1.12 -14.73
C ARG A 160 -7.53 -1.83 -13.89
N LYS A 161 -8.07 -1.15 -12.87
CA LYS A 161 -9.27 -1.69 -12.20
C LYS A 161 -10.40 -1.72 -13.23
N PRO A 162 -11.17 -2.82 -13.35
CA PRO A 162 -12.41 -2.80 -14.11
C PRO A 162 -13.30 -1.68 -13.56
N LYS A 163 -13.94 -0.91 -14.45
CA LYS A 163 -14.98 0.07 -14.07
C LYS A 163 -15.91 -0.65 -13.09
N ILE A 164 -16.10 -0.07 -11.91
CA ILE A 164 -17.13 -0.55 -10.97
C ILE A 164 -18.45 -0.47 -11.74
N ILE A 165 -18.95 -1.61 -12.22
CA ILE A 165 -20.33 -1.72 -12.67
C ILE A 165 -21.10 -1.58 -11.36
N SER A 166 -21.65 -0.40 -11.12
CA SER A 166 -22.52 -0.13 -9.99
C SER A 166 -23.54 -1.26 -9.90
N ARG A 167 -23.73 -1.83 -8.69
CA ARG A 167 -24.84 -2.76 -8.43
C ARG A 167 -26.11 -2.13 -9.00
N THR A 168 -26.70 -2.77 -10.02
CA THR A 168 -28.03 -2.40 -10.51
C THR A 168 -28.99 -2.68 -9.37
N THR A 169 -29.37 -1.65 -8.62
CA THR A 169 -30.49 -1.75 -7.69
C THR A 169 -31.71 -2.19 -8.49
N LEU A 170 -32.47 -3.15 -7.97
CA LEU A 170 -33.78 -3.49 -8.51
C LEU A 170 -34.58 -2.18 -8.55
N ARG A 171 -34.84 -1.67 -9.75
CA ARG A 171 -35.56 -0.41 -9.93
C ARG A 171 -37.02 -0.66 -9.59
N ASN A 172 -37.67 0.28 -8.90
CA ASN A 172 -39.11 0.21 -8.66
C ASN A 172 -39.84 0.07 -9.99
N VAL A 173 -40.79 -0.87 -10.05
CA VAL A 173 -41.64 -1.11 -11.21
C VAL A 173 -43.06 -0.70 -10.83
N GLU A 174 -43.59 0.29 -11.55
CA GLU A 174 -44.93 0.86 -11.35
C GLU A 174 -45.66 0.94 -12.69
N PHE A 175 -46.96 1.23 -12.68
CA PHE A 175 -47.74 1.47 -13.89
C PHE A 175 -48.11 2.95 -13.98
N ASP A 176 -48.16 3.49 -15.19
CA ASP A 176 -48.73 4.81 -15.49
C ASP A 176 -50.21 4.87 -15.04
N GLU A 177 -50.75 6.07 -14.79
CA GLU A 177 -52.14 6.33 -14.40
C GLU A 177 -53.14 5.67 -15.34
N ASN A 178 -52.86 5.71 -16.65
CA ASN A 178 -53.69 5.09 -17.68
C ASN A 178 -53.38 3.59 -17.91
N LYS A 179 -52.44 3.02 -17.15
CA LYS A 179 -51.98 1.62 -17.23
C LYS A 179 -51.63 1.16 -18.65
N GLU A 180 -51.15 2.07 -19.49
CA GLU A 180 -50.67 1.76 -20.85
C GLU A 180 -49.17 1.40 -20.83
N TYR A 181 -48.43 1.98 -19.87
CA TYR A 181 -46.98 1.82 -19.73
C TYR A 181 -46.60 1.26 -18.36
N MET A 182 -45.61 0.37 -18.37
CA MET A 182 -44.86 -0.07 -17.20
C MET A 182 -43.63 0.83 -17.02
N LEU A 183 -43.52 1.49 -15.88
CA LEU A 183 -42.45 2.40 -15.49
C LEU A 183 -41.36 1.60 -14.78
N VAL A 184 -40.10 1.69 -15.23
CA VAL A 184 -38.95 0.99 -14.62
C VAL A 184 -37.94 2.01 -14.12
N GLY A 185 -38.05 2.38 -12.84
CA GLY A 185 -37.35 3.52 -12.26
C GLY A 185 -37.85 4.86 -12.82
N SER A 186 -37.04 5.92 -12.71
CA SER A 186 -37.47 7.29 -13.03
C SER A 186 -37.53 7.63 -14.51
N ASN A 187 -36.81 6.89 -15.38
CA ASN A 187 -36.53 7.34 -16.76
C ASN A 187 -36.92 6.35 -17.86
N ASN A 188 -37.40 5.15 -17.53
CA ASN A 188 -37.74 4.14 -18.54
C ASN A 188 -39.24 3.82 -18.50
N ARG A 189 -39.89 3.89 -19.66
CA ARG A 189 -41.29 3.49 -19.86
C ARG A 189 -41.33 2.40 -20.92
N VAL A 190 -42.02 1.30 -20.63
CA VAL A 190 -42.21 0.17 -21.54
C VAL A 190 -43.70 0.00 -21.81
N LYS A 191 -44.11 0.02 -23.07
CA LYS A 191 -45.52 -0.19 -23.43
C LYS A 191 -45.91 -1.63 -23.11
N ILE A 192 -47.01 -1.81 -22.39
CA ILE A 192 -47.42 -3.14 -21.90
C ILE A 192 -47.75 -4.08 -23.06
N GLU A 193 -48.34 -3.57 -24.14
CA GLU A 193 -48.62 -4.34 -25.35
C GLU A 193 -47.35 -4.98 -25.92
N THR A 194 -46.26 -4.24 -25.97
CA THR A 194 -44.96 -4.74 -26.46
C THR A 194 -44.42 -5.84 -25.55
N LEU A 195 -44.61 -5.72 -24.24
CA LEU A 195 -44.20 -6.73 -23.27
C LEU A 195 -45.04 -8.01 -23.40
N ILE A 196 -46.36 -7.89 -23.56
CA ILE A 196 -47.28 -9.01 -23.76
C ILE A 196 -46.97 -9.73 -25.07
N ALA A 197 -46.75 -8.98 -26.16
CA ALA A 197 -46.40 -9.56 -27.45
C ALA A 197 -45.06 -10.33 -27.38
N ALA A 198 -44.02 -9.73 -26.79
CA ALA A 198 -42.72 -10.38 -26.66
C ALA A 198 -42.76 -11.63 -25.77
N LEU A 199 -43.54 -11.59 -24.68
CA LEU A 199 -43.75 -12.78 -23.84
C LEU A 199 -44.57 -13.84 -24.58
N GLY A 200 -45.54 -13.42 -25.40
CA GLY A 200 -46.38 -14.33 -26.16
C GLY A 200 -45.57 -15.07 -27.22
N GLU A 201 -44.66 -14.36 -27.87
CA GLU A 201 -43.68 -14.93 -28.80
C GLU A 201 -42.71 -15.88 -28.08
N LEU A 202 -42.17 -15.49 -26.92
CA LEU A 202 -41.23 -16.32 -26.16
C LEU A 202 -41.83 -17.66 -25.70
N TYR A 203 -43.09 -17.66 -25.31
CA TYR A 203 -43.78 -18.85 -24.80
C TYR A 203 -44.69 -19.51 -25.84
N GLU A 204 -44.72 -19.01 -27.07
CA GLU A 204 -45.60 -19.46 -28.17
C GLU A 204 -47.09 -19.52 -27.78
N ILE A 205 -47.55 -18.53 -26.99
CA ILE A 205 -48.91 -18.45 -26.47
C ILE A 205 -49.51 -17.07 -26.78
N ASP A 206 -50.78 -17.03 -27.21
CA ASP A 206 -51.53 -15.77 -27.29
C ASP A 206 -51.90 -15.26 -25.89
N LEU A 207 -51.00 -14.47 -25.31
CA LEU A 207 -51.20 -13.87 -24.00
C LEU A 207 -52.32 -12.82 -23.98
N PHE A 208 -52.68 -12.19 -25.11
CA PHE A 208 -53.80 -11.26 -25.15
C PHE A 208 -55.12 -12.00 -24.93
N GLU A 209 -55.28 -13.16 -25.56
CA GLU A 209 -56.45 -14.00 -25.36
C GLU A 209 -56.53 -14.55 -23.92
N VAL A 210 -55.41 -15.07 -23.40
CA VAL A 210 -55.34 -15.60 -22.03
C VAL A 210 -55.71 -14.54 -21.00
N MET A 211 -55.12 -13.35 -21.10
CA MET A 211 -55.37 -12.25 -20.16
C MET A 211 -56.81 -11.71 -20.29
N SER A 212 -57.37 -11.67 -21.50
CA SER A 212 -58.76 -11.27 -21.73
C SER A 212 -59.76 -12.23 -21.07
N ARG A 213 -59.52 -13.54 -21.17
CA ARG A 213 -60.34 -14.57 -20.50
C ARG A 213 -60.28 -14.45 -18.98
N TYR A 214 -59.11 -14.18 -18.41
CA TYR A 214 -58.95 -13.97 -16.96
C TYR A 214 -59.57 -12.66 -16.48
N SER A 215 -59.43 -11.56 -17.23
CA SER A 215 -60.08 -10.29 -16.94
C SER A 215 -61.60 -10.44 -16.87
N LYS A 216 -62.20 -11.11 -17.86
CA LYS A 216 -63.65 -11.38 -17.89
C LYS A 216 -64.12 -12.20 -16.68
N LYS A 217 -63.38 -13.25 -16.31
CA LYS A 217 -63.67 -14.05 -15.10
C LYS A 217 -63.56 -13.24 -13.81
N ILE A 218 -62.63 -12.28 -13.72
CA ILE A 218 -62.48 -11.41 -12.54
C ILE A 218 -63.64 -10.42 -12.45
N SER A 219 -64.03 -9.80 -13.57
CA SER A 219 -65.16 -8.88 -13.64
C SER A 219 -66.49 -9.58 -13.32
N GLU A 220 -66.73 -10.79 -13.84
CA GLU A 220 -67.93 -11.59 -13.52
C GLU A 220 -67.99 -12.00 -12.03
N LYS A 221 -66.83 -12.20 -11.39
CA LYS A 221 -66.74 -12.54 -9.96
C LYS A 221 -66.94 -11.32 -9.05
N GLN A 222 -66.64 -10.11 -9.52
CA GLN A 222 -66.92 -8.86 -8.79
C GLN A 222 -68.40 -8.46 -8.88
N ILE A 223 -69.07 -8.69 -10.01
CA ILE A 223 -70.51 -8.39 -10.18
C ILE A 223 -71.39 -9.28 -9.28
N LYS A 224 -70.97 -10.54 -9.02
CA LYS A 224 -71.69 -11.45 -8.09
C LYS A 224 -71.57 -11.09 -6.60
N ASN A 225 -70.71 -10.13 -6.24
CA ASN A 225 -70.47 -9.72 -4.86
C ASN A 225 -70.94 -8.28 -4.56
N LEU A 226 -71.80 -7.68 -5.42
CA LEU A 226 -72.55 -6.48 -5.05
C LEU A 226 -73.86 -6.90 -4.35
N PRO A 227 -74.16 -6.39 -3.14
CA PRO A 227 -75.49 -6.53 -2.55
C PRO A 227 -76.49 -5.64 -3.31
N ASP A 228 -77.75 -6.09 -3.39
CA ASP A 228 -78.90 -5.29 -3.86
C ASP A 228 -79.05 -3.97 -3.06
#